data_AF-A0A8H8A6T2-F1
#
_entry.id   AF-A0A8H8A6T2-F1
#
_cell.length_a   1.000
_cell.length_b   1.000
_cell.length_c   1.000
_cell.angle_alpha   90.00
_cell.angle_beta   90.00
_cell.angle_gamma   90.00
#
_symmetry.space_group_name_H-M   'P 1'
#
loop_
_entity.id
_entity.type
_entity.pdbx_description
1 polymer ?
#
loop_
_entity_poly.entity_id
_entity_poly.type
_entity_poly.pdbx_seq_one_letter_code
_entity_poly.pdbx_strand_id
1 'polypeptide(L)'
;MLKLPSKKRLQEVSSVISRIFGTTFNVDSRRNGNRVLRQRLRGPTVLEYYSRMNVVPKTIIRSFPELKLVDPIEESRKADVDRRRRRGKGPPPKSKVMFFRWVDFVFAMSIGVFSYFLYEKNHPRPEHCSLNELLQRRKYSRSSIVEEYV
;
A
#
# COMPACT_ATOMS: atom_id res chain seq x y z
N MET A 1 -36.72 41.15 46.30
CA MET A 1 -36.09 40.99 44.97
C MET A 1 -35.38 39.64 44.93
N LEU A 2 -35.63 38.81 43.91
CA LEU A 2 -34.88 37.58 43.70
C LEU A 2 -33.46 37.94 43.23
N LYS A 3 -32.44 37.43 43.93
CA LYS A 3 -31.03 37.66 43.58
C LYS A 3 -30.59 36.56 42.62
N LEU A 4 -30.04 36.94 41.47
CA LEU A 4 -29.50 36.00 40.50
C LEU A 4 -28.27 35.27 41.07
N PRO A 5 -28.09 33.97 40.76
CA PRO A 5 -26.93 33.22 41.22
C PRO A 5 -25.64 33.70 40.57
N SER A 6 -24.53 33.59 41.31
CA SER A 6 -23.19 33.91 40.81
C SER A 6 -22.70 32.89 39.77
N LYS A 7 -21.91 33.35 38.80
CA LYS A 7 -21.27 32.50 37.77
C LYS A 7 -20.47 31.34 38.39
N LYS A 8 -19.75 31.59 39.49
CA LYS A 8 -18.99 30.56 40.21
C LYS A 8 -19.90 29.45 40.72
N ARG A 9 -21.05 29.83 41.29
CA ARG A 9 -22.05 28.89 41.81
C ARG A 9 -22.64 28.03 40.70
N LEU A 10 -22.89 28.61 39.52
CA LEU A 10 -23.38 27.85 38.36
C LEU A 10 -22.32 26.85 37.83
N GLN A 11 -21.04 27.23 37.86
CA GLN A 11 -19.94 26.33 37.48
C GLN A 11 -19.79 25.16 38.46
N GLU A 12 -19.92 25.40 39.77
CA GLU A 12 -19.93 24.34 40.79
C GLU A 12 -21.05 23.32 40.54
N VAL A 13 -22.28 23.82 40.29
CA VAL A 13 -23.43 22.95 39.98
C VAL A 13 -23.17 22.13 38.72
N SER A 14 -22.66 22.75 37.65
CA SER A 14 -22.33 22.04 36.41
C SER A 14 -21.22 20.98 36.60
N SER A 15 -20.23 21.26 37.45
CA SER A 15 -19.18 20.31 37.83
C SER A 15 -19.76 19.11 38.60
N VAL A 16 -20.63 19.35 39.58
CA VAL A 16 -21.31 18.30 40.36
C VAL A 16 -22.20 17.44 39.46
N ILE A 17 -23.01 18.06 38.59
CA ILE A 17 -23.84 17.36 37.59
C ILE A 17 -22.96 16.46 36.71
N SER A 18 -21.85 17.00 36.20
CA SER A 18 -20.94 16.24 35.34
C SER A 18 -20.33 15.04 36.07
N ARG A 19 -20.01 15.19 37.36
CA ARG A 19 -19.53 14.10 38.22
C ARG A 19 -20.60 13.03 38.46
N ILE A 20 -21.86 13.43 38.69
CA ILE A 20 -22.98 12.51 38.91
C ILE A 20 -23.25 11.67 37.65
N PHE A 21 -23.27 12.30 36.48
CA PHE A 21 -23.62 11.64 35.22
C PHE A 21 -22.42 11.11 34.43
N GLY A 22 -21.20 11.21 34.96
CA GLY A 22 -19.98 10.80 34.27
C GLY A 22 -19.74 11.54 32.94
N THR A 23 -20.22 12.78 32.83
CA THR A 23 -20.01 13.61 31.62
C THR A 23 -18.78 14.50 31.77
N THR A 24 -18.29 15.01 30.65
CA THR A 24 -17.07 15.82 30.62
C THR A 24 -17.38 17.29 30.89
N PHE A 25 -16.83 17.86 31.96
CA PHE A 25 -16.94 19.28 32.26
C PHE A 25 -15.82 20.08 31.56
N ASN A 26 -16.17 21.08 30.73
CA ASN A 26 -15.21 21.90 29.97
C ASN A 26 -15.51 23.39 30.14
N VAL A 27 -14.84 24.04 31.10
CA VAL A 27 -15.04 25.46 31.42
C VAL A 27 -14.47 26.38 30.34
N ASP A 28 -13.27 26.05 29.85
CA ASP A 28 -12.51 26.88 28.91
C ASP A 28 -12.92 26.67 27.45
N SER A 29 -13.89 25.80 27.19
CA SER A 29 -14.35 25.45 25.83
C SER A 29 -13.21 24.99 24.91
N ARG A 30 -12.20 24.32 25.48
CA ARG A 30 -11.03 23.81 24.74
C ARG A 30 -11.41 22.66 23.82
N ARG A 31 -10.73 22.51 22.68
CA ARG A 31 -10.91 21.39 21.75
C ARG A 31 -10.16 20.16 22.26
N ASN A 32 -10.88 19.23 22.89
CA ASN A 32 -10.34 18.04 23.54
C ASN A 32 -10.54 16.73 22.75
N GLY A 33 -11.09 16.79 21.54
CA GLY A 33 -11.30 15.60 20.71
C GLY A 33 -12.50 14.72 21.08
N ASN A 34 -13.27 15.07 22.13
CA ASN A 34 -14.43 14.28 22.59
C ASN A 34 -15.48 14.02 21.51
N ARG A 35 -15.58 14.91 20.50
CA ARG A 35 -16.46 14.70 19.34
C ARG A 35 -16.11 13.43 18.58
N VAL A 36 -14.81 13.16 18.38
CA VAL A 36 -14.35 11.98 17.64
C VAL A 36 -14.59 10.73 18.46
N LEU A 37 -14.29 10.76 19.76
CA LEU A 37 -14.47 9.61 20.65
C LEU A 37 -15.94 9.23 20.89
N ARG A 38 -16.86 10.20 20.86
CA ARG A 38 -18.30 9.96 20.98
C ARG A 38 -18.95 9.46 19.69
N GLN A 39 -18.28 9.55 18.55
CA GLN A 39 -18.83 9.04 17.30
C GLN A 39 -18.96 7.52 17.40
N ARG A 40 -20.17 7.01 17.14
CA ARG A 40 -20.41 5.58 17.08
C ARG A 40 -19.64 4.99 15.90
N LEU A 41 -18.96 3.87 16.12
CA LEU A 41 -18.24 3.16 15.07
C LEU A 41 -19.21 2.67 14.01
N ARG A 42 -18.89 2.88 12.73
CA ARG A 42 -19.70 2.47 11.57
C ARG A 42 -19.22 1.18 10.90
N GLY A 43 -18.16 0.57 11.43
CA GLY A 43 -17.49 -0.60 10.83
C GLY A 43 -18.44 -1.73 10.42
N PRO A 44 -19.35 -2.19 11.29
CA PRO A 44 -20.28 -3.27 10.95
C PRO A 44 -21.18 -2.94 9.75
N THR A 45 -21.76 -1.74 9.74
CA THR A 45 -22.62 -1.27 8.63
C THR A 45 -21.86 -1.20 7.31
N VAL A 46 -20.60 -0.73 7.33
CA VAL A 46 -19.77 -0.65 6.12
C VAL A 46 -19.38 -2.05 5.63
N LEU A 47 -19.08 -2.98 6.54
CA LEU A 47 -18.75 -4.36 6.21
C LEU A 47 -19.91 -5.10 5.55
N GLU A 48 -21.15 -4.79 5.94
CA GLU A 48 -22.38 -5.41 5.43
C GLU A 48 -22.86 -4.81 4.10
N TYR A 49 -22.13 -3.84 3.52
CA TYR A 49 -22.55 -3.15 2.29
C TYR A 49 -22.83 -4.12 1.12
N TYR A 50 -22.01 -5.15 0.94
CA TYR A 50 -22.32 -6.26 0.06
C TYR A 50 -22.79 -7.45 0.90
N SER A 51 -23.94 -8.03 0.52
CA SER A 51 -24.46 -9.22 1.19
C SER A 51 -23.44 -10.37 1.16
N ARG A 52 -23.23 -11.00 2.32
CA ARG A 52 -22.38 -12.19 2.45
C ARG A 52 -23.08 -13.48 2.00
N MET A 53 -24.40 -13.46 1.82
CA MET A 53 -25.18 -14.62 1.39
C MET A 53 -25.12 -14.81 -0.13
N ASN A 54 -23.92 -15.03 -0.65
CA ASN A 54 -23.74 -15.45 -2.04
C ASN A 54 -23.53 -16.96 -2.05
N VAL A 55 -24.62 -17.73 -2.18
CA VAL A 55 -24.52 -19.16 -2.46
C VAL A 55 -24.00 -19.30 -3.89
N VAL A 56 -22.71 -19.62 -4.02
CA VAL A 56 -22.10 -19.81 -5.33
C VAL A 56 -22.68 -21.10 -5.94
N PRO A 57 -23.16 -21.11 -7.21
CA PRO A 57 -23.67 -22.30 -7.88
C PRO A 57 -22.71 -23.49 -7.81
N LYS A 58 -21.40 -23.20 -7.91
CA LYS A 58 -20.32 -24.18 -7.75
C LYS A 58 -20.34 -24.90 -6.39
N THR A 59 -20.70 -24.21 -5.32
CA THR A 59 -20.81 -24.82 -3.98
C THR A 59 -21.97 -25.80 -3.94
N ILE A 60 -23.12 -25.45 -4.52
CA ILE A 60 -24.30 -26.33 -4.62
C ILE A 60 -23.96 -27.60 -5.42
N ILE A 61 -23.38 -27.43 -6.61
CA ILE A 61 -22.99 -28.55 -7.48
C ILE A 61 -22.01 -29.49 -6.77
N ARG A 62 -21.08 -28.94 -5.98
CA ARG A 62 -20.12 -29.73 -5.20
C ARG A 62 -20.76 -30.45 -4.01
N SER A 63 -21.79 -29.86 -3.40
CA SER A 63 -22.50 -30.45 -2.27
C SER A 63 -23.39 -31.63 -2.66
N PHE A 64 -23.94 -31.63 -3.88
CA PHE A 64 -24.88 -32.65 -4.38
C PHE A 64 -24.40 -33.27 -5.70
N PRO A 65 -23.30 -34.04 -5.70
CA PRO A 65 -22.74 -34.64 -6.91
C PRO A 65 -23.70 -35.64 -7.59
N GLU A 66 -24.59 -36.29 -6.83
CA GLU A 66 -25.58 -37.25 -7.33
C GLU A 66 -26.59 -36.62 -8.29
N LEU A 67 -26.91 -35.34 -8.10
CA LEU A 67 -27.87 -34.61 -8.92
C LEU A 67 -27.31 -34.18 -10.28
N LYS A 68 -25.99 -34.35 -10.52
CA LYS A 68 -25.30 -33.96 -11.76
C LYS A 68 -25.68 -32.56 -12.26
N LEU A 69 -25.82 -31.63 -11.32
CA LEU A 69 -26.21 -30.25 -11.61
C LEU A 69 -25.14 -29.54 -12.44
N VAL A 70 -25.57 -28.66 -13.34
CA VAL A 70 -24.68 -27.84 -14.16
C VAL A 70 -25.08 -26.38 -14.12
N ASP A 71 -24.08 -25.49 -14.16
CA ASP A 71 -24.28 -24.04 -14.23
C ASP A 71 -24.44 -23.62 -15.71
N PRO A 72 -25.65 -23.18 -16.14
CA PRO A 72 -25.93 -22.87 -17.53
C PRO A 72 -25.14 -21.66 -18.04
N ILE A 73 -24.81 -20.70 -17.16
CA ILE A 73 -24.04 -19.50 -17.52
C ILE A 73 -22.60 -19.91 -17.85
N GLU A 74 -22.04 -20.79 -17.01
CA GLU A 74 -20.68 -21.29 -17.20
C GLU A 74 -20.57 -22.20 -18.44
N GLU A 75 -21.59 -23.01 -18.73
CA GLU A 75 -21.65 -23.80 -19.97
C GLU A 75 -21.70 -22.91 -21.21
N SER A 76 -22.57 -21.89 -21.22
CA SER A 76 -22.64 -20.92 -22.32
C SER A 76 -21.29 -20.24 -22.52
N ARG A 77 -20.61 -19.85 -21.43
CA ARG A 77 -19.28 -19.24 -21.48
C ARG A 77 -18.24 -20.18 -22.10
N LYS A 78 -18.26 -21.47 -21.77
CA LYS A 78 -17.37 -22.48 -22.35
C LYS A 78 -17.64 -22.69 -23.83
N ALA A 79 -18.91 -22.83 -24.23
CA ALA A 79 -19.31 -22.97 -25.62
C ALA A 79 -18.87 -21.76 -26.47
N ASP A 80 -18.99 -20.55 -25.92
CA ASP A 80 -18.53 -19.32 -26.54
C ASP A 80 -17.01 -19.28 -26.73
N VAL A 81 -16.26 -19.69 -25.70
CA VAL A 81 -14.79 -19.80 -25.78
C VAL A 81 -14.37 -20.79 -26.85
N ASP A 82 -15.03 -21.95 -26.92
CA ASP A 82 -14.71 -22.97 -27.92
C ASP A 82 -15.08 -22.51 -29.33
N ARG A 83 -16.21 -21.83 -29.51
CA ARG A 83 -16.58 -21.19 -30.77
C ARG A 83 -15.52 -20.18 -31.24
N ARG A 84 -14.96 -19.38 -30.32
CA ARG A 84 -13.89 -18.42 -30.63
C ARG A 84 -12.59 -19.13 -31.01
N ARG A 85 -12.22 -20.19 -30.28
CA ARG A 85 -11.03 -21.01 -30.59
C ARG A 85 -11.09 -21.63 -31.97
N ARG A 86 -12.24 -22.20 -32.37
CA ARG A 86 -12.43 -22.77 -33.73
C ARG A 86 -12.17 -21.77 -34.85
N ARG A 87 -12.41 -20.48 -34.61
CA ARG A 87 -12.19 -19.38 -35.58
C ARG A 87 -10.78 -18.79 -35.52
N GLY A 88 -9.87 -19.33 -34.69
CA GLY A 88 -8.57 -18.72 -34.42
C GLY A 88 -8.67 -17.37 -33.68
N LYS A 89 -9.82 -17.07 -33.07
CA LYS A 89 -10.05 -15.85 -32.26
C LYS A 89 -10.04 -16.16 -30.75
N GLY A 90 -9.43 -17.28 -30.38
CA GLY A 90 -9.19 -17.62 -28.99
C GLY A 90 -8.15 -16.66 -28.37
N PRO A 91 -8.16 -16.50 -27.04
CA PRO A 91 -7.10 -15.75 -26.37
C PRO A 91 -5.74 -16.42 -26.64
N PRO A 92 -4.67 -15.64 -26.84
CA PRO A 92 -3.33 -16.19 -26.99
C PRO A 92 -2.91 -16.94 -25.72
N PRO A 93 -2.01 -17.94 -25.82
CA PRO A 93 -1.52 -18.65 -24.66
C PRO A 93 -0.78 -17.68 -23.73
N LYS A 94 -1.05 -17.78 -22.42
CA LYS A 94 -0.32 -17.00 -21.41
C LYS A 94 1.14 -17.45 -21.39
N SER A 95 2.07 -16.52 -21.65
CA SER A 95 3.50 -16.79 -21.54
C SER A 95 3.86 -17.15 -20.09
N LYS A 96 4.58 -18.27 -19.92
CA LYS A 96 5.09 -18.74 -18.61
C LYS A 96 6.53 -18.29 -18.35
N VAL A 97 7.22 -17.86 -19.39
CA VAL A 97 8.63 -17.50 -19.35
C VAL A 97 8.74 -15.98 -19.26
N MET A 98 9.24 -15.49 -18.13
CA MET A 98 9.78 -14.15 -18.00
C MET A 98 11.13 -14.15 -18.70
N PHE A 99 11.14 -14.06 -20.03
CA PHE A 99 12.35 -14.10 -20.86
C PHE A 99 13.30 -12.88 -20.62
N PHE A 100 12.97 -12.04 -19.64
CA PHE A 100 13.46 -10.67 -19.46
C PHE A 100 14.05 -10.45 -18.05
N ARG A 101 14.81 -11.43 -17.52
CA ARG A 101 15.47 -11.25 -16.20
C ARG A 101 16.97 -11.55 -16.16
N TRP A 102 17.48 -12.28 -17.16
CA TRP A 102 18.92 -12.58 -17.26
C TRP A 102 19.59 -11.86 -18.43
N VAL A 103 18.86 -11.64 -19.53
CA VAL A 103 19.39 -10.94 -20.70
C VAL A 103 19.69 -9.47 -20.36
N ASP A 104 18.87 -8.84 -19.50
CA ASP A 104 19.08 -7.45 -19.08
C ASP A 104 20.29 -7.25 -18.18
N PHE A 105 20.65 -8.23 -17.35
CA PHE A 105 21.79 -8.06 -16.44
C PHE A 105 23.11 -8.10 -17.20
N VAL A 106 23.22 -9.02 -18.16
CA VAL A 106 24.39 -9.13 -19.05
C VAL A 106 24.45 -7.93 -20.01
N PHE A 107 23.30 -7.48 -20.54
CA PHE A 107 23.23 -6.32 -21.43
C PHE A 107 23.51 -4.99 -20.71
N ALA A 108 23.01 -4.79 -19.49
CA ALA A 108 23.31 -3.61 -18.69
C ALA A 108 24.80 -3.55 -18.30
N MET A 109 25.40 -4.71 -17.99
CA MET A 109 26.82 -4.79 -17.68
C MET A 109 27.70 -4.58 -18.92
N SER A 110 27.31 -5.12 -20.08
CA SER A 110 28.05 -4.88 -21.33
C SER A 110 27.99 -3.43 -21.76
N ILE A 111 26.83 -2.77 -21.66
CA ILE A 111 26.69 -1.32 -21.92
C ILE A 111 27.51 -0.50 -20.94
N GLY A 112 27.46 -0.82 -19.64
CA GLY A 112 28.21 -0.08 -18.62
C GLY A 112 29.73 -0.17 -18.84
N VAL A 113 30.24 -1.36 -19.15
CA VAL A 113 31.67 -1.57 -19.46
C VAL A 113 32.04 -0.88 -20.76
N PHE A 114 31.22 -0.96 -21.80
CA PHE A 114 31.47 -0.30 -23.09
C PHE A 114 31.42 1.22 -22.98
N SER A 115 30.49 1.76 -22.19
CA SER A 115 30.40 3.20 -21.90
C SER A 115 31.62 3.70 -21.13
N TYR A 116 32.12 2.93 -20.16
CA TYR A 116 33.36 3.26 -19.45
C TYR A 116 34.57 3.22 -20.38
N PHE A 117 34.65 2.22 -21.24
CA PHE A 117 35.70 2.12 -22.25
C PHE A 117 35.70 3.32 -23.23
N LEU A 118 34.52 3.76 -23.68
CA LEU A 118 34.40 4.95 -24.51
C LEU A 118 34.73 6.24 -23.76
N TYR A 119 34.41 6.31 -22.47
CA TYR A 119 34.78 7.43 -21.62
C TYR A 119 36.31 7.57 -21.50
N GLU A 120 37.04 6.45 -21.31
CA GLU A 120 38.50 6.44 -21.26
C GLU A 120 39.16 6.90 -22.57
N LYS A 121 38.55 6.59 -23.73
CA LYS A 121 39.10 7.04 -25.03
C LYS A 121 39.05 8.56 -25.21
N ASN A 122 38.06 9.23 -24.63
CA ASN A 122 37.89 10.68 -24.78
C ASN A 122 38.50 11.49 -23.62
N HIS A 123 38.89 10.83 -22.52
CA HIS A 123 39.51 11.44 -21.34
C HIS A 123 40.73 10.61 -20.91
N PRO A 124 41.91 10.81 -21.51
CA PRO A 124 43.12 10.10 -21.09
C PRO A 124 43.43 10.42 -19.63
N ARG A 125 43.80 9.40 -18.85
CA ARG A 125 44.17 9.57 -17.44
C ARG A 125 45.39 10.50 -17.37
N PRO A 126 45.44 11.45 -16.43
CA PRO A 126 46.63 12.28 -16.25
C PRO A 126 47.82 11.36 -15.95
N GLU A 127 48.96 11.57 -16.63
CA GLU A 127 50.07 10.62 -16.72
C GLU A 127 50.84 10.36 -15.41
N HIS A 128 50.35 10.86 -14.28
CA HIS A 128 51.08 10.92 -13.02
C HIS A 128 50.29 10.38 -11.82
N CYS A 129 49.14 9.73 -12.03
CA CYS A 129 48.38 9.14 -10.92
C CYS A 129 47.93 7.71 -11.27
N SER A 130 48.45 6.73 -10.54
CA SER A 130 48.00 5.34 -10.71
C SER A 130 46.56 5.17 -10.22
N LEU A 131 45.81 4.20 -10.76
CA LEU A 131 44.41 3.95 -10.35
C LEU A 131 44.30 3.67 -8.84
N ASN A 132 45.29 2.99 -8.27
CA ASN A 132 45.40 2.73 -6.84
C ASN A 132 45.51 4.04 -6.03
N GLU A 133 46.22 5.03 -6.56
CA GLU A 133 46.44 6.34 -5.94
C GLU A 133 45.15 7.20 -5.94
N LEU A 134 44.37 7.13 -7.02
CA LEU A 134 43.06 7.78 -7.09
C LEU A 134 42.02 7.14 -6.16
N LEU A 135 42.04 5.81 -6.03
CA LEU A 135 41.17 5.08 -5.09
C LEU A 135 41.56 5.37 -3.64
N GLN A 136 42.85 5.50 -3.34
CA GLN A 136 43.35 5.88 -2.02
C GLN A 136 42.94 7.33 -1.65
N ARG A 137 43.06 8.29 -2.58
CA ARG A 137 42.56 9.68 -2.38
C ARG A 137 41.05 9.74 -2.10
N ARG A 138 40.24 8.94 -2.80
CA ARG A 138 38.79 8.90 -2.59
C ARG A 138 38.41 8.31 -1.21
N LYS A 139 39.16 7.30 -0.74
CA LYS A 139 38.98 6.78 0.64
C LYS A 139 39.34 7.84 1.67
N TYR A 140 40.45 8.56 1.49
CA TYR A 140 40.93 9.59 2.42
C TYR A 140 39.99 10.82 2.50
N SER A 141 39.48 11.29 1.37
CA SER A 141 38.51 12.41 1.33
C SER A 141 37.18 12.07 2.00
N ARG A 142 36.76 10.80 1.95
CA ARG A 142 35.52 10.35 2.59
C ARG A 142 35.69 10.13 4.10
N SER A 143 36.88 9.76 4.57
CA SER A 143 37.17 9.67 6.01
C SER A 143 37.37 11.04 6.66
N SER A 144 37.98 12.01 5.98
CA SER A 144 38.16 13.36 6.52
C SER A 144 36.85 14.13 6.70
N ILE A 145 35.88 13.94 5.79
CA ILE A 145 34.52 14.51 5.93
C ILE A 145 33.78 13.90 7.14
N VAL A 146 34.14 12.69 7.59
CA VAL A 146 33.51 12.05 8.74
C VAL A 146 34.14 12.52 10.06
N GLU A 147 35.43 12.85 10.07
CA GLU A 147 36.13 13.37 11.27
C GLU A 147 35.83 14.85 11.57
N GLU A 148 35.43 15.66 10.59
CA GLU A 148 35.09 17.08 10.78
C GLU A 148 33.69 17.30 11.42
N TYR A 149 32.89 16.24 11.57
CA TYR A 149 31.52 16.27 12.12
C TYR A 149 31.34 15.45 13.41
N VAL A 150 32.44 15.15 14.11
CA VAL A 150 32.48 14.54 15.46
C VAL A 150 33.16 15.49 16.43
#